data_AF-A0A3S0FYK3-F1
#
_entry.id   AF-A0A3S0FYK3-F1
#
_cell.length_a   1.000
_cell.length_b   1.000
_cell.length_c   1.000
_cell.angle_alpha   90.00
_cell.angle_beta   90.00
_cell.angle_gamma   90.00
#
_symmetry.space_group_name_H-M   'P 1'
#
loop_
_entity.id
_entity.type
_entity.pdbx_description
1 polymer ?
#
loop_
_entity_poly.entity_id
_entity_poly.type
_entity_poly.pdbx_seq_one_letter_code
_entity_poly.pdbx_strand_id
1 'polypeptide(L)'
;MEKSKVINADNFDSWLASTGFLFPTNELELARFNKLFGDLDEQLTGKEIDPERILNGKTPAKIIEMTDKTATEQDFSAYKMVARNGGNLPKHILDKMKKNQLNSKPNDNPSQEEDNK
;
A
#
# COMPACT_ATOMS: atom_id res chain seq x y z
N MET A 1 5.46 -25.44 27.26
CA MET A 1 5.87 -24.05 27.52
C MET A 1 4.71 -23.16 27.11
N GLU A 2 3.93 -22.62 28.06
CA GLU A 2 2.88 -21.65 27.72
C GLU A 2 3.56 -20.37 27.22
N LYS A 3 3.36 -20.03 25.94
CA LYS A 3 3.79 -18.74 25.40
C LYS A 3 3.03 -17.65 26.16
N SER A 4 3.76 -16.65 26.68
CA SER A 4 3.22 -15.60 27.53
C SER A 4 1.98 -14.94 26.92
N LYS A 5 0.98 -14.64 27.76
CA LYS A 5 -0.27 -13.93 27.38
C LYS A 5 -0.05 -12.45 27.04
N VAL A 6 1.21 -12.00 26.96
CA VAL A 6 1.58 -10.61 26.72
C VAL A 6 1.97 -10.46 25.26
N ILE A 7 1.37 -9.49 24.57
CA ILE A 7 1.70 -9.17 23.18
C ILE A 7 3.11 -8.56 23.16
N ASN A 8 4.00 -9.13 22.34
CA ASN A 8 5.36 -8.66 22.11
C ASN A 8 5.70 -8.75 20.61
N ALA A 9 6.86 -8.22 20.21
CA ALA A 9 7.26 -8.22 18.80
C ALA A 9 7.34 -9.63 18.21
N ASP A 10 7.79 -10.62 18.99
CA ASP A 10 7.98 -12.00 18.54
C ASP A 10 6.67 -12.78 18.32
N ASN A 11 5.58 -12.35 18.97
CA ASN A 11 4.27 -13.01 18.89
C ASN A 11 3.20 -12.16 18.19
N PHE A 12 3.57 -10.96 17.72
CA PHE A 12 2.65 -10.00 17.12
C PHE A 12 1.91 -10.59 15.91
N ASP A 13 2.64 -11.22 14.99
CA ASP A 13 2.05 -11.85 13.80
C ASP A 13 1.07 -12.97 14.17
N SER A 14 1.39 -13.75 15.21
CA SER A 14 0.51 -14.82 15.70
C SER A 14 -0.80 -14.24 16.27
N TRP A 15 -0.75 -13.08 16.93
CA TRP A 15 -1.94 -12.38 17.39
C TRP A 15 -2.75 -11.77 16.24
N LEU A 16 -2.10 -11.19 15.23
CA LEU A 16 -2.76 -10.69 14.02
C LEU A 16 -3.47 -11.82 13.27
N ALA A 17 -2.82 -12.98 13.15
CA ALA A 17 -3.41 -14.16 12.54
C ALA A 17 -4.60 -14.70 13.36
N SER A 18 -4.46 -14.76 14.69
CA SER A 18 -5.53 -15.21 15.59
C SER A 18 -6.77 -14.30 15.57
N THR A 19 -6.61 -13.02 15.21
CA THR A 19 -7.68 -12.01 15.19
C THR A 19 -8.24 -11.75 13.79
N GLY A 20 -7.72 -12.43 12.75
CA GLY A 20 -8.22 -12.37 11.38
C GLY A 20 -7.64 -11.23 10.53
N PHE A 21 -6.66 -10.47 11.02
CA PHE A 21 -5.92 -9.50 10.19
C PHE A 21 -4.94 -10.18 9.24
N LEU A 22 -4.43 -11.36 9.63
CA LEU A 22 -3.65 -12.27 8.81
C LEU A 22 -4.32 -13.64 8.79
N PHE A 23 -3.91 -14.50 7.87
CA PHE A 23 -4.39 -15.88 7.82
C PHE A 23 -3.73 -16.73 8.92
N PRO A 24 -4.49 -17.57 9.65
CA PRO A 24 -3.92 -18.53 10.59
C PRO A 24 -2.91 -19.46 9.91
N THR A 25 -1.72 -19.58 10.50
CA THR A 25 -0.62 -20.43 9.98
C THR A 25 -0.45 -21.73 10.77
N ASN A 26 -1.05 -21.81 11.96
CA ASN A 26 -1.02 -22.98 12.82
C ASN A 26 -2.37 -23.23 13.51
N GLU A 27 -2.53 -24.43 14.05
CA GLU A 27 -3.78 -24.87 14.70
C GLU A 27 -4.15 -24.04 15.92
N LEU A 28 -3.17 -23.49 16.65
CA LEU A 28 -3.41 -22.67 17.82
C LEU A 28 -4.05 -21.31 17.44
N GLU A 29 -3.56 -20.68 16.39
CA GLU A 29 -4.13 -19.45 15.82
C GLU A 29 -5.55 -19.69 15.30
N LEU A 30 -5.75 -20.80 14.59
CA LEU A 30 -7.07 -21.18 14.07
C LEU A 30 -8.07 -21.42 15.22
N ALA A 31 -7.66 -22.13 16.27
CA ALA A 31 -8.51 -22.36 17.43
C ALA A 31 -8.88 -21.04 18.15
N ARG A 32 -7.96 -20.08 18.22
CA ARG A 32 -8.25 -18.74 18.76
C ARG A 32 -9.21 -17.97 17.88
N PHE A 33 -8.99 -17.97 16.56
CA PHE A 33 -9.87 -17.34 15.59
C PHE A 33 -11.29 -17.90 15.69
N ASN A 34 -11.44 -19.21 15.66
CA ASN A 34 -12.74 -19.88 15.78
C ASN A 34 -13.42 -19.58 17.12
N LYS A 35 -12.66 -19.36 18.20
CA LYS A 35 -13.23 -18.93 19.48
C LYS A 35 -13.67 -17.46 19.47
N LEU A 36 -12.93 -16.59 18.79
CA LEU A 36 -13.23 -15.15 18.68
C LEU A 36 -14.46 -14.90 17.79
N PHE A 37 -14.61 -15.67 16.72
CA PHE A 37 -15.65 -15.48 15.71
C PHE A 37 -16.68 -16.62 15.64
N GLY A 38 -16.66 -17.57 16.58
CA GLY A 38 -17.54 -18.75 16.55
C GLY A 38 -19.02 -18.44 16.76
N ASP A 39 -19.32 -17.35 17.47
CA ASP A 39 -20.69 -16.87 17.70
C ASP A 39 -21.10 -15.79 16.68
N LEU A 40 -20.22 -15.47 15.72
CA LEU A 40 -20.52 -14.50 14.68
C LEU A 40 -21.46 -15.16 13.67
N ASP A 41 -22.73 -14.74 13.68
CA ASP A 41 -23.66 -15.11 12.63
C ASP A 41 -23.23 -14.40 11.35
N GLU A 42 -22.58 -15.13 10.45
CA GLU A 42 -22.20 -14.61 9.14
C GLU A 42 -23.47 -14.23 8.38
N GLN A 43 -23.86 -12.96 8.47
CA GLN A 43 -25.03 -12.43 7.76
C GLN A 43 -24.89 -12.50 6.23
N LEU A 44 -23.70 -12.89 5.73
CA LEU A 44 -23.44 -13.09 4.31
C LEU A 44 -24.22 -14.31 3.81
N THR A 45 -25.37 -14.03 3.21
CA THR A 45 -26.27 -15.08 2.69
C THR A 45 -25.78 -15.61 1.34
N GLY A 46 -24.69 -15.04 0.78
CA GLY A 46 -24.21 -15.30 -0.58
C GLY A 46 -25.16 -14.80 -1.68
N LYS A 47 -26.28 -14.18 -1.30
CA LYS A 47 -27.29 -13.60 -2.20
C LYS A 47 -27.08 -12.11 -2.42
N GLU A 48 -26.11 -11.49 -1.74
CA GLU A 48 -25.79 -10.07 -1.94
C GLU A 48 -25.13 -9.80 -3.30
N ILE A 49 -24.44 -10.80 -3.86
CA ILE A 49 -23.68 -10.69 -5.10
C ILE A 49 -24.33 -11.58 -6.16
N ASP A 50 -24.78 -10.97 -7.26
CA ASP A 50 -25.27 -11.66 -8.45
C ASP A 50 -24.17 -11.65 -9.53
N PRO A 51 -23.47 -12.79 -9.76
CA PRO A 51 -22.35 -12.86 -10.70
C PRO A 51 -22.76 -12.54 -12.14
N GLU A 52 -23.95 -13.00 -12.55
CA GLU A 52 -24.48 -12.78 -13.88
C GLU A 52 -24.73 -11.29 -14.12
N ARG A 53 -25.24 -10.57 -13.12
CA ARG A 53 -25.40 -9.11 -13.21
C ARG A 53 -24.08 -8.37 -13.34
N ILE A 54 -23.02 -8.84 -12.66
CA ILE A 54 -21.68 -8.25 -12.76
C ILE A 54 -21.09 -8.47 -14.15
N LEU A 55 -21.08 -9.72 -14.62
CA LEU A 55 -20.52 -10.08 -15.93
C LEU A 55 -21.25 -9.37 -17.08
N ASN A 56 -22.57 -9.17 -16.94
CA ASN A 56 -23.40 -8.49 -17.93
C ASN A 56 -23.45 -6.95 -17.75
N GLY A 57 -22.73 -6.38 -16.79
CA GLY A 57 -22.68 -4.92 -16.56
C GLY A 57 -24.03 -4.30 -16.14
N LYS A 58 -24.93 -5.09 -15.56
CA LYS A 58 -26.29 -4.67 -15.15
C LYS A 58 -26.36 -4.16 -13.71
N THR A 59 -25.22 -4.07 -13.01
CA THR A 59 -25.14 -3.57 -11.64
C THR A 59 -25.26 -2.04 -11.61
N PRO A 60 -26.18 -1.46 -10.83
CA PRO A 60 -26.27 -0.01 -10.70
C PRO A 60 -24.99 0.55 -10.06
N ALA A 61 -24.33 1.48 -10.74
CA ALA A 61 -23.16 2.15 -10.19
C ALA A 61 -23.60 3.02 -9.00
N LYS A 62 -23.08 2.73 -7.81
CA LYS A 62 -23.23 3.62 -6.66
C LYS A 62 -22.22 4.76 -6.82
N ILE A 63 -22.71 5.94 -7.19
CA ILE A 63 -21.89 7.15 -7.18
C ILE A 63 -21.65 7.50 -5.71
N ILE A 64 -20.39 7.39 -5.27
CA ILE A 64 -19.97 7.84 -3.95
C ILE A 64 -19.41 9.24 -4.12
N GLU A 65 -20.08 10.23 -3.56
CA GLU A 65 -19.57 11.59 -3.52
C GLU A 65 -18.39 11.62 -2.55
N MET A 66 -17.18 11.81 -3.08
CA MET A 66 -16.02 12.08 -2.25
C MET A 66 -16.18 13.47 -1.63
N THR A 67 -16.57 13.53 -0.35
CA THR A 67 -16.56 14.77 0.42
C THR A 67 -15.15 15.09 0.88
N ASP A 68 -14.26 15.41 -0.05
CA ASP A 68 -12.94 15.95 0.24
C ASP A 68 -12.83 17.36 -0.35
N LYS A 69 -13.50 18.32 0.31
CA LYS A 69 -13.20 19.75 0.14
C LYS A 69 -12.44 20.34 1.33
N THR A 70 -12.16 19.57 2.38
CA THR A 70 -11.56 20.10 3.62
C THR A 70 -10.20 19.51 3.97
N ALA A 71 -9.68 18.52 3.22
CA ALA A 71 -8.34 17.95 3.48
C ALA A 71 -7.24 18.51 2.55
N THR A 72 -7.59 19.16 1.44
CA THR A 72 -6.63 19.68 0.44
C THR A 72 -6.30 21.16 0.58
N GLU A 73 -6.83 21.86 1.59
CA GLU A 73 -6.43 23.23 1.93
C GLU A 73 -5.36 23.28 3.03
N GLN A 74 -4.57 22.20 3.20
CA GLN A 74 -3.29 22.37 3.86
C GLN A 74 -2.46 23.32 2.99
N ASP A 75 -2.13 24.48 3.56
CA ASP A 75 -1.47 25.58 2.89
C ASP A 75 -0.12 25.15 2.31
N PHE A 76 -0.11 24.72 1.04
CA PHE A 76 1.11 24.39 0.29
C PHE A 76 1.93 25.66 -0.07
N SER A 77 1.61 26.84 0.47
CA SER A 77 2.38 28.07 0.27
C SER A 77 3.87 27.90 0.57
N ALA A 78 4.21 27.13 1.61
CA ALA A 78 5.58 26.82 2.00
C ALA A 78 6.36 26.10 0.89
N TYR A 79 5.70 25.19 0.15
CA TYR A 79 6.31 24.44 -0.95
C TYR A 79 6.27 25.21 -2.28
N LYS A 80 5.37 26.19 -2.41
CA LYS A 80 5.22 27.03 -3.62
C LYS A 80 6.38 28.01 -3.83
N MET A 81 7.11 28.39 -2.77
CA MET A 81 8.25 29.31 -2.87
C MET A 81 9.47 28.69 -3.57
N VAL A 82 9.69 27.37 -3.44
CA VAL A 82 10.89 26.70 -3.96
C VAL A 82 10.89 26.69 -5.49
N ALA A 83 9.72 26.55 -6.13
CA ALA A 83 9.59 26.53 -7.58
C ALA A 83 9.69 27.93 -8.23
N ARG A 84 9.35 29.00 -7.50
CA ARG A 84 9.36 30.38 -8.05
C ARG A 84 10.76 30.97 -8.23
N ASN A 85 11.73 30.57 -7.41
CA ASN A 85 13.11 31.07 -7.53
C ASN A 85 13.92 30.41 -8.66
N GLY A 86 13.33 29.48 -9.42
CA GLY A 86 13.98 28.83 -10.57
C GLY A 86 14.07 29.69 -11.84
N GLY A 87 13.40 30.84 -11.91
CA GLY A 87 13.34 31.66 -13.13
C GLY A 87 14.57 32.51 -13.43
N ASN A 88 15.40 32.83 -12.43
CA ASN A 88 16.52 33.78 -12.55
C ASN A 88 17.84 33.20 -12.01
N LEU A 89 18.11 31.94 -12.35
CA LEU A 89 19.33 31.26 -11.92
C LEU A 89 20.57 31.85 -12.65
N PRO A 90 21.66 32.20 -11.93
CA PRO A 90 22.89 32.66 -12.58
C PRO A 90 23.43 31.62 -13.57
N LYS A 91 23.97 32.06 -14.71
CA LYS A 91 24.48 31.19 -15.79
C LYS A 91 25.39 30.05 -15.28
N HIS A 92 26.29 30.37 -14.35
CA HIS A 92 27.22 29.37 -13.80
C HIS A 92 26.54 28.22 -13.03
N ILE A 93 25.33 28.41 -12.49
CA ILE A 93 24.55 27.35 -11.85
C ILE A 93 23.85 26.49 -12.91
N LEU A 94 23.32 27.10 -13.97
CA LEU A 94 22.74 26.38 -15.11
C LEU A 94 23.78 25.48 -15.78
N ASP A 95 25.00 25.99 -15.96
CA ASP A 95 26.11 25.23 -16.54
C ASP A 95 26.51 24.04 -15.65
N LYS A 96 26.50 24.22 -14.32
CA LYS A 96 26.72 23.13 -13.36
C LYS A 96 25.64 22.06 -13.44
N MET A 97 24.36 22.45 -13.47
CA MET A 97 23.23 21.52 -13.58
C MET A 97 23.33 20.68 -14.86
N LYS A 98 23.62 21.34 -16.00
CA LYS A 98 23.79 20.67 -17.30
C LYS A 98 24.97 19.69 -17.29
N LYS A 99 26.11 20.08 -16.71
CA LYS A 99 27.29 19.22 -16.58
C LYS A 99 27.01 17.98 -15.72
N ASN A 100 26.27 18.13 -14.63
CA ASN A 100 25.93 17.00 -13.75
C ASN A 100 24.98 16.00 -14.41
N GLN A 101 24.04 16.47 -15.24
CA GLN A 101 23.16 15.59 -16.02
C GLN A 101 23.91 14.83 -17.11
N LEU A 102 24.83 15.48 -17.81
CA LEU A 102 25.64 14.84 -18.86
C LEU A 102 26.65 13.83 -18.31
N ASN A 103 27.12 14.01 -17.07
CA ASN A 103 28.09 13.12 -16.43
C ASN A 103 27.47 11.97 -15.64
N SER A 104 26.13 11.92 -15.49
CA SER A 104 25.45 10.74 -14.97
C SER A 104 25.42 9.67 -16.07
N LYS A 105 26.48 8.86 -16.14
CA LYS A 105 26.42 7.59 -16.87
C LYS A 105 25.36 6.72 -16.21
N PRO A 106 24.42 6.11 -16.96
CA PRO A 106 23.61 5.03 -16.41
C PRO A 106 24.57 3.86 -16.17
N ASN A 107 24.88 3.59 -14.91
CA ASN A 107 25.67 2.43 -14.53
C ASN A 107 24.75 1.43 -13.84
N ASP A 108 23.69 1.03 -14.56
CA ASP A 108 22.86 -0.12 -14.21
C ASP A 108 23.23 -1.24 -15.18
N ASN A 109 24.12 -2.11 -14.71
CA ASN A 109 24.52 -3.33 -15.39
C ASN A 109 23.82 -4.50 -14.68
N PRO A 110 22.74 -5.08 -15.23
CA PRO A 110 22.31 -6.42 -14.88
C PRO A 110 22.78 -7.41 -15.97
N SER A 111 23.77 -8.20 -15.58
CA SER A 111 24.14 -9.57 -15.97
C SER A 111 23.44 -10.22 -17.17
N GLN A 112 24.20 -10.88 -18.06
CA GLN A 112 24.36 -12.34 -18.10
C GLN A 112 25.45 -12.72 -19.13
N GLU A 113 26.40 -13.51 -18.66
CA GLU A 113 27.31 -14.33 -19.46
C GLU A 113 26.53 -15.51 -20.08
N GLU A 114 27.25 -16.32 -20.87
CA GLU A 114 26.86 -17.56 -21.53
C GLU A 114 26.28 -17.42 -22.95
N ASP A 115 27.18 -17.54 -23.93
CA ASP A 115 27.07 -18.67 -24.88
C ASP A 115 28.48 -19.09 -25.31
N ASN A 116 28.94 -20.19 -24.69
CA ASN A 116 30.09 -20.95 -25.14
C ASN A 116 29.67 -21.87 -26.30
N LYS A 117 30.35 -21.65 -27.44
CA LYS A 117 30.71 -22.62 -28.49
C LYS A 117 29.78 -22.82 -29.68
#